data_AF-A0A838U1Y5-F1
#
_entry.id   AF-A0A838U1Y5-F1
#
_cell.length_a   1.000
_cell.length_b   1.000
_cell.length_c   1.000
_cell.angle_alpha   90.00
_cell.angle_beta   90.00
_cell.angle_gamma   90.00
#
_symmetry.space_group_name_H-M   'P 1'
#
loop_
_entity.id
_entity.type
_entity.pdbx_description
1 polymer ?
#
loop_
_entity_poly.entity_id
_entity_poly.type
_entity_poly.pdbx_seq_one_letter_code
_entity_poly.pdbx_strand_id
1 'polypeptide(L)'
;MEILKKLHNTTITTNYNNFTPIYALSAALFIYTILIIVAPPYLSPTIPSIYAQNIVFPDEKPTLSVVGEAEKEIPSDETKISLAVENTAANANTARKSNAEKMESIISVLKTNGLTNDNISTTNFEIRPNYDYVNENYDKIISYTALNKIILTSSANSNISSFIDLAVNNGANRVDNIEFITSKKVLNENFNELLKEAFTNAKQKADLVSIEGGFLLNGVKKIDINQNNGYNTPTYSFDAYSSGSVAEKAPAPSTQIIPQQNKLTVTLPIIFFIENQFQ
;
A
#
# COMPACT_ATOMS: atom_id res chain seq x y z
N MET A 1 35.52 -66.76 -28.71
CA MET A 1 35.47 -65.44 -29.38
C MET A 1 34.25 -64.70 -28.81
N GLU A 2 34.33 -63.98 -27.68
CA GLU A 2 35.44 -63.09 -27.25
C GLU A 2 35.66 -62.04 -28.36
N ILE A 3 35.39 -60.74 -28.22
CA ILE A 3 36.12 -59.69 -27.45
C ILE A 3 35.37 -58.35 -27.74
N LEU A 4 35.20 -57.30 -26.92
CA LEU A 4 35.31 -56.98 -25.47
C LEU A 4 34.56 -55.63 -25.22
N LYS A 5 34.38 -55.20 -23.95
CA LYS A 5 34.45 -53.80 -23.39
C LYS A 5 33.92 -52.63 -24.26
N LYS A 6 33.05 -51.71 -23.82
CA LYS A 6 32.77 -51.01 -22.53
C LYS A 6 31.33 -50.43 -22.67
N LEU A 7 30.64 -49.86 -21.68
CA LEU A 7 30.90 -49.49 -20.27
C LEU A 7 29.58 -49.70 -19.48
N HIS A 8 29.55 -49.41 -18.18
CA HIS A 8 28.31 -49.23 -17.39
C HIS A 8 28.60 -48.27 -16.21
N ASN A 9 27.54 -47.64 -15.70
CA ASN A 9 27.39 -47.03 -14.37
C ASN A 9 28.39 -45.95 -13.92
N THR A 10 27.89 -44.70 -13.89
CA THR A 10 28.38 -43.65 -12.99
C THR A 10 27.51 -43.65 -11.73
N THR A 11 28.08 -43.96 -10.57
CA THR A 11 27.41 -43.85 -9.27
C THR A 11 28.25 -42.95 -8.36
N ILE A 12 27.59 -42.02 -7.68
CA ILE A 12 28.22 -41.03 -6.81
C ILE A 12 28.67 -41.71 -5.51
N THR A 13 29.92 -41.52 -5.11
CA THR A 13 30.45 -42.00 -3.83
C THR A 13 30.78 -40.82 -2.91
N THR A 14 29.92 -40.60 -1.91
CA THR A 14 30.27 -39.88 -0.68
C THR A 14 31.22 -40.75 0.16
N ASN A 15 32.30 -40.17 0.65
CA ASN A 15 33.28 -40.86 1.49
C ASN A 15 33.16 -40.39 2.94
N TYR A 16 33.04 -41.32 3.88
CA TYR A 16 32.92 -41.08 5.31
C TYR A 16 33.79 -42.08 6.06
N ASN A 17 34.73 -41.57 6.86
CA ASN A 17 35.50 -42.21 7.94
C ASN A 17 36.26 -43.52 7.66
N ASN A 18 37.50 -43.62 8.16
CA ASN A 18 37.87 -44.71 9.06
C ASN A 18 39.17 -44.47 9.86
N PHE A 19 39.27 -45.20 10.97
CA PHE A 19 40.26 -45.07 12.06
C PHE A 19 41.53 -45.95 11.85
N THR A 20 42.70 -45.44 12.29
CA THR A 20 43.83 -46.08 13.06
C THR A 20 44.29 -47.55 12.83
N PRO A 21 45.42 -48.02 13.41
CA PRO A 21 46.79 -47.47 13.60
C PRO A 21 47.87 -48.49 13.09
N ILE A 22 49.17 -48.33 13.43
CA ILE A 22 50.15 -49.37 13.90
C ILE A 22 51.61 -48.82 13.96
N TYR A 23 52.43 -49.45 14.82
CA TYR A 23 53.79 -49.06 15.28
C TYR A 23 54.95 -49.63 14.43
N ALA A 24 56.18 -49.07 14.56
CA ALA A 24 57.36 -49.74 15.16
C ALA A 24 58.76 -49.14 14.77
N LEU A 25 59.81 -49.56 15.50
CA LEU A 25 61.27 -49.28 15.40
C LEU A 25 61.75 -47.85 15.78
N SER A 26 62.91 -47.64 16.45
CA SER A 26 63.80 -48.57 17.18
C SER A 26 64.85 -47.85 18.07
N ALA A 27 65.01 -48.33 19.31
CA ALA A 27 66.24 -48.51 20.11
C ALA A 27 67.40 -47.47 20.20
N ALA A 28 67.89 -47.27 21.44
CA ALA A 28 69.25 -46.84 21.86
C ALA A 28 69.71 -45.39 21.54
N LEU A 29 70.59 -44.71 22.29
CA LEU A 29 71.44 -45.07 23.44
C LEU A 29 71.65 -43.86 24.40
N PHE A 30 72.16 -44.16 25.61
CA PHE A 30 72.51 -43.33 26.79
C PHE A 30 73.35 -42.01 26.62
N ILE A 31 73.18 -41.10 27.61
CA ILE A 31 74.17 -40.25 28.36
C ILE A 31 74.21 -38.69 28.21
N TYR A 32 74.12 -38.04 29.39
CA TYR A 32 74.50 -36.66 29.82
C TYR A 32 73.97 -35.44 29.03
N THR A 33 73.21 -34.54 29.66
CA THR A 33 73.74 -33.52 30.60
C THR A 33 72.61 -32.85 31.40
N ILE A 34 72.93 -32.27 32.58
CA ILE A 34 71.99 -31.47 33.37
C ILE A 34 71.86 -30.08 32.74
N LEU A 35 70.68 -29.72 32.23
CA LEU A 35 70.36 -28.37 31.79
C LEU A 35 69.54 -27.64 32.87
N ILE A 36 70.10 -26.56 33.42
CA ILE A 36 69.38 -25.71 34.37
C ILE A 36 68.35 -24.88 33.58
N ILE A 37 67.07 -25.13 33.83
CA ILE A 37 65.99 -24.32 33.24
C ILE A 37 65.93 -22.99 33.98
N VAL A 38 66.59 -21.97 33.45
CA VAL A 38 66.31 -20.57 33.78
C VAL A 38 65.03 -20.19 33.04
N ALA A 39 63.92 -20.08 33.76
CA ALA A 39 62.67 -19.59 33.17
C ALA A 39 62.86 -18.13 32.69
N PRO A 40 62.57 -17.80 31.42
CA PRO A 40 62.66 -16.43 30.96
C PRO A 40 61.60 -15.57 31.67
N PRO A 41 61.92 -14.32 32.07
CA PRO A 41 60.92 -13.44 32.66
C PRO A 41 59.83 -13.14 31.63
N TYR A 42 58.58 -13.44 31.99
CA TYR A 42 57.42 -13.10 31.17
C TYR A 42 57.36 -11.57 30.99
N LEU A 43 57.54 -11.08 29.76
CA LEU A 43 57.19 -9.70 29.44
C LEU A 43 55.67 -9.58 29.51
N SER A 44 55.17 -8.88 30.52
CA SER A 44 53.76 -8.48 30.60
C SER A 44 53.40 -7.70 29.33
N PRO A 45 52.35 -8.08 28.57
CA PRO A 45 51.93 -7.31 27.41
C PRO A 45 51.48 -5.92 27.89
N THR A 46 52.15 -4.87 27.40
CA THR A 46 51.69 -3.50 27.59
C THR A 46 50.36 -3.34 26.85
N ILE A 47 49.26 -3.33 27.60
CA ILE A 47 47.95 -2.99 27.05
C ILE A 47 48.07 -1.54 26.54
N PRO A 48 47.89 -1.28 25.23
CA PRO A 48 47.91 0.08 24.74
C PRO A 48 46.79 0.85 25.43
N SER A 49 47.14 1.96 26.09
CA SER A 49 46.16 2.84 26.72
C SER A 49 45.17 3.31 25.66
N ILE A 50 43.95 2.79 25.72
CA ILE A 50 42.83 3.28 24.90
C ILE A 50 42.61 4.72 25.33
N TYR A 51 43.06 5.66 24.52
CA TYR A 51 42.65 7.04 24.65
C TYR A 51 41.12 7.06 24.53
N ALA A 52 40.46 7.40 25.63
CA ALA A 52 39.03 7.65 25.60
C ALA A 52 38.80 8.77 24.58
N GLN A 53 38.23 8.42 23.43
CA GLN A 53 37.73 9.43 22.52
C GLN A 53 36.59 10.10 23.28
N ASN A 54 36.78 11.38 23.65
CA ASN A 54 35.70 12.18 24.17
C ASN A 54 34.60 12.18 23.11
N ILE A 55 33.53 11.43 23.33
CA ILE A 55 32.31 11.53 22.55
C ILE A 55 31.73 12.89 22.94
N VAL A 56 32.14 13.91 22.17
CA VAL A 56 31.52 15.23 22.20
C VAL A 56 30.14 15.03 21.62
N PHE A 57 29.17 14.75 22.49
CA PHE A 57 27.78 14.97 22.15
C PHE A 57 27.67 16.46 21.75
N PRO A 58 27.19 16.78 20.54
CA PRO A 58 26.98 18.18 20.18
C PRO A 58 26.00 18.76 21.19
N ASP A 59 26.29 19.97 21.67
CA ASP A 59 25.46 20.66 22.65
C ASP A 59 24.07 20.89 22.01
N GLU A 60 23.11 20.02 22.32
CA GLU A 60 21.80 20.03 21.69
C GLU A 60 21.03 21.25 22.21
N LYS A 61 21.13 22.35 21.45
CA LYS A 61 20.32 23.55 21.66
C LYS A 61 18.89 23.15 22.00
N PRO A 62 18.31 23.65 23.10
CA PRO A 62 17.00 23.23 23.54
C PRO A 62 15.95 23.53 22.48
N THR A 63 14.88 22.73 22.45
CA THR A 63 13.87 22.78 21.39
C THR A 63 12.46 22.68 21.92
N LEU A 64 11.53 23.31 21.23
CA LEU A 64 10.09 23.12 21.41
C LEU A 64 9.51 22.36 20.21
N SER A 65 8.82 21.24 20.46
CA SER A 65 8.07 20.51 19.44
C SER A 65 6.60 20.89 19.50
N VAL A 66 6.00 21.28 18.38
CA VAL A 66 4.61 21.70 18.26
C VAL A 66 3.98 21.06 17.04
N VAL A 67 2.71 20.67 17.14
CA VAL A 67 1.91 20.22 16.00
C VAL A 67 0.88 21.29 15.65
N GLY A 68 1.01 21.82 14.43
CA GLY A 68 0.00 22.67 13.82
C GLY A 68 -1.01 21.85 13.04
N GLU A 69 -2.28 22.21 13.10
CA GLU A 69 -3.36 21.52 12.41
C GLU A 69 -4.26 22.55 11.73
N ALA A 70 -4.73 22.21 10.53
CA ALA A 70 -5.75 22.95 9.81
C ALA A 70 -6.63 21.97 9.01
N GLU A 71 -7.90 22.28 8.87
CA GLU A 71 -8.87 21.43 8.20
C GLU A 71 -9.94 22.23 7.47
N LYS A 72 -10.43 21.67 6.36
CA LYS A 72 -11.44 22.32 5.51
C LYS A 72 -12.35 21.27 4.87
N GLU A 73 -13.64 21.55 4.86
CA GLU A 73 -14.61 20.79 4.08
C GLU A 73 -14.55 21.26 2.62
N ILE A 74 -14.36 20.31 1.71
CA ILE A 74 -14.20 20.56 0.27
C ILE A 74 -15.28 19.75 -0.45
N PRO A 75 -16.11 20.37 -1.30
CA PRO A 75 -17.08 19.62 -2.09
C PRO A 75 -16.39 18.63 -3.03
N SER A 76 -17.07 17.52 -3.31
CA SER A 76 -16.69 16.63 -4.41
C SER A 76 -16.97 17.30 -5.75
N ASP A 77 -16.00 17.31 -6.67
CA ASP A 77 -16.11 17.85 -8.03
C ASP A 77 -16.14 16.74 -9.10
N GLU A 78 -15.81 15.50 -8.71
CA GLU A 78 -15.82 14.29 -9.53
C GLU A 78 -16.72 13.20 -8.92
N THR A 79 -17.15 12.25 -9.75
CA THR A 79 -17.86 11.03 -9.34
C THR A 79 -17.32 9.84 -10.10
N LYS A 80 -17.01 8.77 -9.37
CA LYS A 80 -16.65 7.46 -9.92
C LYS A 80 -17.81 6.50 -9.80
N ILE A 81 -18.23 5.93 -10.93
CA ILE A 81 -19.28 4.91 -10.99
C ILE A 81 -18.61 3.61 -11.40
N SER A 82 -18.75 2.57 -10.57
CA SER A 82 -18.21 1.25 -10.88
C SER A 82 -19.30 0.35 -11.44
N LEU A 83 -19.14 -0.05 -12.70
CA LEU A 83 -20.11 -0.84 -13.45
C LEU A 83 -19.47 -2.13 -13.93
N ALA A 84 -20.24 -3.20 -14.05
CA ALA A 84 -19.77 -4.41 -14.70
C ALA A 84 -20.84 -5.11 -15.53
N VAL A 85 -20.35 -5.85 -16.52
CA VAL A 85 -21.08 -6.89 -17.24
C VAL A 85 -20.56 -8.23 -16.73
N GLU A 86 -21.46 -9.05 -16.21
CA GLU A 86 -21.21 -10.47 -15.94
C GLU A 86 -22.07 -11.34 -16.85
N ASN A 87 -21.47 -12.31 -17.54
CA ASN A 87 -22.19 -13.14 -18.51
C ASN A 87 -21.72 -14.59 -18.46
N THR A 88 -22.66 -15.51 -18.25
CA THR A 88 -22.40 -16.96 -18.15
C THR A 88 -22.80 -17.69 -19.42
N ALA A 89 -21.96 -18.61 -19.91
CA ALA A 89 -22.28 -19.49 -21.04
C ALA A 89 -21.59 -20.86 -20.88
N ALA A 90 -22.08 -21.88 -21.59
CA ALA A 90 -21.50 -23.22 -21.56
C ALA A 90 -20.03 -23.29 -22.08
N ASN A 91 -19.57 -22.28 -22.81
CA ASN A 91 -18.23 -22.20 -23.37
C ASN A 91 -17.58 -20.84 -23.05
N ALA A 92 -16.31 -20.85 -22.65
CA ALA A 92 -15.53 -19.66 -22.29
C ALA A 92 -15.48 -18.60 -23.40
N ASN A 93 -15.33 -19.00 -24.66
CA ASN A 93 -15.29 -18.07 -25.79
C ASN A 93 -16.66 -17.42 -26.05
N THR A 94 -17.76 -18.16 -25.86
CA THR A 94 -19.12 -17.61 -25.94
C THR A 94 -19.39 -16.63 -24.80
N ALA A 95 -18.99 -16.96 -23.57
CA ALA A 95 -19.10 -16.07 -22.41
C ALA A 95 -18.33 -14.76 -22.66
N ARG A 96 -17.06 -14.87 -23.08
CA ARG A 96 -16.19 -13.75 -23.45
C ARG A 96 -16.78 -12.88 -24.55
N LYS A 97 -17.24 -13.48 -25.65
CA LYS A 97 -17.73 -12.73 -26.81
C LYS A 97 -18.99 -11.93 -26.46
N SER A 98 -19.97 -12.57 -25.83
CA SER A 98 -21.22 -11.90 -25.41
C SER A 98 -20.98 -10.83 -24.34
N ASN A 99 -19.99 -11.02 -23.45
CA ASN A 99 -19.56 -9.98 -22.52
C ASN A 99 -18.95 -8.77 -23.25
N ALA A 100 -18.05 -9.01 -24.21
CA ALA A 100 -17.41 -7.96 -24.98
C ALA A 100 -18.41 -7.15 -25.82
N GLU A 101 -19.37 -7.80 -26.49
CA GLU A 101 -20.44 -7.15 -27.27
C GLU A 101 -21.30 -6.22 -26.40
N LYS A 102 -21.69 -6.67 -25.20
CA LYS A 102 -22.41 -5.82 -24.22
C LYS A 102 -21.54 -4.64 -23.76
N MET A 103 -20.27 -4.87 -23.43
CA MET A 103 -19.38 -3.82 -22.97
C MET A 103 -19.10 -2.77 -24.07
N GLU A 104 -18.97 -3.19 -25.32
CA GLU A 104 -18.85 -2.28 -26.47
C GLU A 104 -20.10 -1.41 -26.64
N SER A 105 -21.29 -2.00 -26.51
CA SER A 105 -22.56 -1.25 -26.53
C SER A 105 -22.62 -0.18 -25.42
N ILE A 106 -22.27 -0.55 -24.19
CA ILE A 106 -22.21 0.36 -23.03
C ILE A 106 -21.22 1.50 -23.27
N ILE A 107 -19.99 1.18 -23.70
CA ILE A 107 -18.95 2.21 -23.96
C ILE A 107 -19.38 3.14 -25.10
N SER A 108 -20.04 2.60 -26.13
CA SER A 108 -20.55 3.39 -27.26
C SER A 108 -21.62 4.39 -26.82
N VAL A 109 -22.68 3.93 -26.13
CA VAL A 109 -23.78 4.81 -25.70
C VAL A 109 -23.32 5.88 -24.71
N LEU A 110 -22.40 5.53 -23.79
CA LEU A 110 -21.83 6.48 -22.83
C LEU A 110 -21.00 7.56 -23.52
N LYS A 111 -20.27 7.21 -24.59
CA LYS A 111 -19.52 8.18 -25.41
C LYS A 111 -20.43 9.13 -26.18
N THR A 112 -21.51 8.61 -26.77
CA THR A 112 -22.53 9.45 -27.43
C THR A 112 -23.20 10.43 -26.44
N ASN A 113 -23.25 10.09 -25.15
CA ASN A 113 -23.78 10.93 -24.08
C ASN A 113 -22.71 11.79 -23.36
N GLY A 114 -21.54 11.99 -23.97
CA GLY A 114 -20.57 13.02 -23.57
C GLY A 114 -19.39 12.54 -22.72
N LEU A 115 -19.26 11.24 -22.43
CA LEU A 115 -18.02 10.71 -21.84
C LEU A 115 -16.94 10.51 -22.92
N THR A 116 -15.68 10.78 -22.58
CA THR A 116 -14.52 10.51 -23.44
C THR A 116 -13.86 9.18 -23.10
N ASN A 117 -12.78 8.81 -23.80
CA ASN A 117 -11.95 7.67 -23.38
C ASN A 117 -11.33 7.90 -21.99
N ASP A 118 -10.97 9.13 -21.64
CA ASP A 118 -10.32 9.45 -20.37
C ASP A 118 -11.28 9.30 -19.18
N ASN A 119 -12.59 9.38 -19.44
CA ASN A 119 -13.64 9.13 -18.45
C ASN A 119 -13.92 7.64 -18.22
N ILE A 120 -13.37 6.70 -19.02
CA ILE A 120 -13.75 5.28 -18.97
C ILE A 120 -12.51 4.39 -18.88
N SER A 121 -12.34 3.70 -17.76
CA SER A 121 -11.22 2.79 -17.54
C SER A 121 -11.68 1.37 -17.18
N THR A 122 -11.11 0.35 -17.80
CA THR A 122 -11.32 -1.05 -17.42
C THR A 122 -10.45 -1.39 -16.21
N THR A 123 -11.07 -1.93 -15.15
CA THR A 123 -10.41 -2.22 -13.87
C THR A 123 -10.28 -3.70 -13.57
N ASN A 124 -11.17 -4.55 -14.09
CA ASN A 124 -11.01 -6.00 -14.06
C ASN A 124 -11.57 -6.64 -15.32
N PHE A 125 -10.90 -7.68 -15.80
CA PHE A 125 -11.45 -8.61 -16.79
C PHE A 125 -11.03 -10.03 -16.43
N GLU A 126 -12.01 -10.90 -16.20
CA GLU A 126 -11.77 -12.29 -15.82
C GLU A 126 -12.74 -13.23 -16.55
N ILE A 127 -12.31 -14.48 -16.72
CA ILE A 127 -13.17 -15.59 -17.14
C ILE A 127 -12.92 -16.73 -16.16
N ARG A 128 -13.94 -17.10 -15.39
CA ARG A 128 -13.87 -18.16 -14.38
C ARG A 128 -14.72 -19.36 -14.79
N PRO A 129 -14.23 -20.60 -14.67
CA PRO A 129 -15.07 -21.79 -14.79
C PRO A 129 -16.02 -21.91 -13.60
N ASN A 130 -17.22 -22.41 -13.85
CA ASN A 130 -18.19 -22.79 -12.83
C ASN A 130 -18.28 -24.31 -12.78
N TYR A 131 -18.12 -24.89 -11.59
CA TYR A 131 -18.10 -26.34 -11.37
C TYR A 131 -19.45 -26.87 -10.88
N ASP A 132 -19.66 -28.18 -11.00
CA ASP A 132 -20.90 -28.88 -10.61
C ASP A 132 -20.99 -29.13 -9.10
N TYR A 133 -21.04 -28.04 -8.32
CA TYR A 133 -21.17 -28.09 -6.87
C TYR A 133 -22.47 -28.74 -6.37
N VAL A 134 -23.53 -28.74 -7.19
CA VAL A 134 -24.85 -29.30 -6.82
C VAL A 134 -24.84 -30.83 -6.83
N ASN A 135 -24.08 -31.45 -7.74
CA ASN A 135 -23.94 -32.90 -7.82
C ASN A 135 -22.63 -33.41 -7.17
N GLU A 136 -22.03 -32.61 -6.28
CA GLU A 136 -20.76 -32.89 -5.59
C GLU A 136 -19.59 -33.26 -6.53
N ASN A 137 -19.66 -32.82 -7.80
CA ASN A 137 -18.69 -33.16 -8.84
C ASN A 137 -17.78 -31.96 -9.13
N TYR A 138 -16.84 -31.74 -8.21
CA TYR A 138 -15.95 -30.58 -8.19
C TYR A 138 -14.98 -30.51 -9.38
N ASP A 139 -14.75 -31.60 -10.11
CA ASP A 139 -13.89 -31.63 -11.30
C ASP A 139 -14.64 -31.26 -12.60
N LYS A 140 -15.98 -31.31 -12.59
CA LYS A 140 -16.82 -31.10 -13.77
C LYS A 140 -17.19 -29.63 -13.94
N ILE A 141 -16.64 -29.00 -14.97
CA ILE A 141 -17.06 -27.66 -15.42
C ILE A 141 -18.43 -27.76 -16.09
N ILE A 142 -19.38 -26.93 -15.65
CA ILE A 142 -20.74 -26.84 -16.21
C ILE A 142 -20.96 -25.59 -17.06
N SER A 143 -20.20 -24.51 -16.81
CA SER A 143 -20.24 -23.27 -17.59
C SER A 143 -19.01 -22.41 -17.29
N TYR A 144 -18.91 -21.26 -17.95
CA TYR A 144 -17.92 -20.22 -17.70
C TYR A 144 -18.63 -18.89 -17.53
N THR A 145 -18.19 -18.10 -16.55
CA THR A 145 -18.63 -16.73 -16.35
C THR A 145 -17.52 -15.77 -16.75
N ALA A 146 -17.82 -14.86 -17.67
CA ALA A 146 -16.96 -13.74 -18.03
C ALA A 146 -17.45 -12.48 -17.30
N LEU A 147 -16.57 -11.84 -16.52
CA LEU A 147 -16.82 -10.59 -15.82
C LEU A 147 -15.89 -9.51 -16.40
N ASN A 148 -16.46 -8.34 -16.70
CA ASN A 148 -15.73 -7.17 -17.17
C ASN A 148 -16.23 -5.95 -16.40
N LYS A 149 -15.31 -5.27 -15.70
CA LYS A 149 -15.61 -4.18 -14.78
C LYS A 149 -14.91 -2.91 -15.22
N ILE A 150 -15.68 -1.84 -15.35
CA ILE A 150 -15.21 -0.49 -15.69
C ILE A 150 -15.45 0.47 -14.53
N ILE A 151 -14.63 1.52 -14.47
CA ILE A 151 -14.92 2.74 -13.72
C ILE A 151 -15.19 3.85 -14.74
N LEU A 152 -16.35 4.48 -14.60
CA LEU A 152 -16.65 5.77 -15.21
C LEU A 152 -16.21 6.87 -14.25
N THR A 153 -15.58 7.93 -14.73
CA THR A 153 -15.27 9.14 -13.97
C THR A 153 -15.91 10.33 -14.67
N SER A 154 -16.86 11.00 -14.01
CA SER A 154 -17.54 12.20 -14.52
C SER A 154 -17.40 13.37 -13.53
N SER A 155 -17.81 14.58 -13.90
CA SER A 155 -17.99 15.66 -12.91
C SER A 155 -19.14 15.33 -11.96
N ALA A 156 -19.07 15.78 -10.71
CA ALA A 156 -20.12 15.61 -9.69
C ALA A 156 -21.46 16.28 -10.04
N ASN A 157 -21.45 17.28 -10.94
CA ASN A 157 -22.67 17.91 -11.46
C ASN A 157 -23.28 17.19 -12.67
N SER A 158 -22.72 16.05 -13.10
CA SER A 158 -23.25 15.26 -14.22
C SER A 158 -24.50 14.48 -13.80
N ASN A 159 -25.36 14.14 -14.75
CA ASN A 159 -26.52 13.29 -14.48
C ASN A 159 -26.09 11.81 -14.32
N ILE A 160 -25.56 11.49 -13.14
CA ILE A 160 -25.06 10.16 -12.74
C ILE A 160 -26.14 9.09 -12.97
N SER A 161 -27.38 9.37 -12.59
CA SER A 161 -28.53 8.48 -12.77
C SER A 161 -28.73 8.13 -14.25
N SER A 162 -28.66 9.11 -15.15
CA SER A 162 -28.74 8.86 -16.61
C SER A 162 -27.62 7.96 -17.13
N PHE A 163 -26.37 8.11 -16.64
CA PHE A 163 -25.29 7.21 -17.06
C PHE A 163 -25.50 5.76 -16.57
N ILE A 164 -26.05 5.58 -15.37
CA ILE A 164 -26.41 4.26 -14.83
C ILE A 164 -27.55 3.66 -15.67
N ASP A 165 -28.63 4.41 -15.89
CA ASP A 165 -29.79 3.97 -16.66
C ASP A 165 -29.39 3.61 -18.10
N LEU A 166 -28.55 4.42 -18.76
CA LEU A 166 -28.02 4.12 -20.09
C LEU A 166 -27.18 2.84 -20.10
N ALA A 167 -26.29 2.65 -19.12
CA ALA A 167 -25.46 1.45 -19.05
C ALA A 167 -26.28 0.19 -18.78
N VAL A 168 -27.25 0.24 -17.86
CA VAL A 168 -28.14 -0.89 -17.53
C VAL A 168 -29.00 -1.27 -18.74
N ASN A 169 -29.61 -0.29 -19.40
CA ASN A 169 -30.42 -0.52 -20.61
C ASN A 169 -29.58 -1.09 -21.79
N ASN A 170 -28.26 -0.92 -21.78
CA ASN A 170 -27.35 -1.45 -22.80
C ASN A 170 -26.56 -2.70 -22.36
N GLY A 171 -26.90 -3.30 -21.21
CA GLY A 171 -26.44 -4.63 -20.82
C GLY A 171 -25.53 -4.68 -19.59
N ALA A 172 -25.29 -3.57 -18.88
CA ALA A 172 -24.70 -3.61 -17.55
C ALA A 172 -25.67 -4.29 -16.59
N ASN A 173 -25.19 -5.25 -15.80
CA ASN A 173 -26.01 -6.00 -14.86
C ASN A 173 -25.44 -6.03 -13.44
N ARG A 174 -24.38 -5.27 -13.20
CA ARG A 174 -23.80 -5.01 -11.88
C ARG A 174 -23.44 -3.53 -11.77
N VAL A 175 -23.93 -2.87 -10.74
CA VAL A 175 -23.52 -1.52 -10.31
C VAL A 175 -22.87 -1.73 -8.95
N ASP A 176 -21.55 -1.66 -8.90
CA ASP A 176 -20.75 -2.13 -7.76
C ASP A 176 -20.52 -1.05 -6.70
N ASN A 177 -20.36 0.20 -7.11
CA ASN A 177 -20.12 1.33 -6.22
C ASN A 177 -20.39 2.66 -6.92
N ILE A 178 -20.72 3.70 -6.15
CA ILE A 178 -20.78 5.09 -6.59
C ILE A 178 -20.04 5.94 -5.56
N GLU A 179 -18.94 6.56 -5.97
CA GLU A 179 -18.04 7.30 -5.09
C GLU A 179 -17.94 8.76 -5.53
N PHE A 180 -18.21 9.68 -4.60
CA PHE A 180 -17.97 11.11 -4.80
C PHE A 180 -16.56 11.44 -4.33
N ILE A 181 -15.75 12.03 -5.21
CA ILE A 181 -14.36 12.38 -4.89
C ILE A 181 -14.08 13.84 -5.22
N THR A 182 -13.06 14.37 -4.54
CA THR A 182 -12.46 15.64 -4.91
C THR A 182 -11.21 15.37 -5.75
N SER A 183 -11.08 16.05 -6.88
CA SER A 183 -10.00 15.90 -7.84
C SER A 183 -8.65 16.28 -7.23
N LYS A 184 -7.59 15.64 -7.70
CA LYS A 184 -6.21 15.95 -7.28
C LYS A 184 -5.85 17.43 -7.49
N LYS A 185 -6.49 18.10 -8.46
CA LYS A 185 -6.30 19.53 -8.73
C LYS A 185 -6.84 20.39 -7.57
N VAL A 186 -8.14 20.26 -7.26
CA VAL A 186 -8.78 21.01 -6.17
C VAL A 186 -8.09 20.73 -4.84
N LEU A 187 -7.56 19.53 -4.66
CA LEU A 187 -6.80 19.17 -3.46
C LEU A 187 -5.44 19.82 -3.33
N ASN A 188 -4.65 19.83 -4.40
CA ASN A 188 -3.37 20.53 -4.37
C ASN A 188 -3.56 22.05 -4.19
N GLU A 189 -4.67 22.61 -4.70
CA GLU A 189 -5.05 24.01 -4.51
C GLU A 189 -5.35 24.31 -3.02
N ASN A 190 -6.20 23.52 -2.36
CA ASN A 190 -6.56 23.72 -0.95
C ASN A 190 -5.45 23.28 0.04
N PHE A 191 -4.62 22.29 -0.29
CA PHE A 191 -3.53 21.82 0.57
C PHE A 191 -2.52 22.94 0.87
N ASN A 192 -2.21 23.79 -0.12
CA ASN A 192 -1.29 24.92 0.05
C ASN A 192 -1.85 26.06 0.92
N GLU A 193 -3.17 26.16 1.04
CA GLU A 193 -3.86 27.08 1.95
C GLU A 193 -3.78 26.53 3.38
N LEU A 194 -4.25 25.28 3.57
CA LEU A 194 -4.20 24.58 4.85
C LEU A 194 -2.78 24.43 5.42
N LEU A 195 -1.75 24.28 4.59
CA LEU A 195 -0.36 24.23 5.06
C LEU A 195 0.10 25.56 5.69
N LYS A 196 -0.37 26.70 5.17
CA LYS A 196 -0.09 28.03 5.74
C LYS A 196 -0.86 28.22 7.05
N GLU A 197 -2.10 27.77 7.10
CA GLU A 197 -2.92 27.80 8.32
C GLU A 197 -2.32 26.91 9.42
N ALA A 198 -1.94 25.67 9.10
CA ALA A 198 -1.29 24.75 10.03
C ALA A 198 0.04 25.31 10.56
N PHE A 199 0.87 25.92 9.69
CA PHE A 199 2.08 26.61 10.13
C PHE A 199 1.78 27.79 11.07
N THR A 200 0.75 28.58 10.76
CA THR A 200 0.30 29.71 11.59
C THR A 200 -0.20 29.23 12.96
N ASN A 201 -0.99 28.16 12.97
CA ASN A 201 -1.49 27.49 14.17
C ASN A 201 -0.35 26.93 15.05
N ALA A 202 0.63 26.26 14.44
CA ALA A 202 1.84 25.80 15.14
C ALA A 202 2.62 26.97 15.75
N LYS A 203 2.80 28.07 14.99
CA LYS A 203 3.49 29.25 15.49
C LYS A 203 2.76 29.91 16.65
N GLN A 204 1.44 30.11 16.56
CA GLN A 204 0.64 30.67 17.65
C GLN A 204 0.71 29.81 18.92
N LYS A 205 0.63 28.48 18.80
CA LYS A 205 0.85 27.54 19.90
C LYS A 205 2.26 27.69 20.51
N ALA A 206 3.29 27.82 19.67
CA ALA A 206 4.67 28.02 20.12
C ALA A 206 4.85 29.35 20.85
N ASP A 207 4.35 30.45 20.29
CA ASP A 207 4.42 31.80 20.86
C ASP A 207 3.75 31.82 22.25
N LEU A 208 2.56 31.25 22.39
CA LEU A 208 1.84 31.13 23.68
C LEU A 208 2.64 30.35 24.73
N VAL A 209 3.15 29.16 24.38
CA VAL A 209 3.94 28.34 25.32
C VAL A 209 5.28 29.01 25.68
N SER A 210 5.85 29.83 24.79
CA SER A 210 7.09 30.57 25.08
C SER A 210 6.90 31.66 26.14
N ILE A 211 5.75 32.34 26.13
CA ILE A 211 5.39 33.37 27.12
C ILE A 211 5.21 32.74 28.50
N GLU A 212 4.39 31.68 28.61
CA GLU A 212 4.14 30.97 29.87
C GLU A 212 5.38 30.22 30.37
N GLY A 213 6.25 29.75 29.45
CA GLY A 213 7.46 28.99 29.76
C GLY A 213 8.70 29.83 30.04
N GLY A 214 8.68 31.15 29.83
CA GLY A 214 9.81 32.04 30.10
C GLY A 214 11.02 31.85 29.17
N PHE A 215 10.79 31.47 27.92
CA PHE A 215 11.84 31.27 26.91
C PHE A 215 11.50 32.01 25.60
N LEU A 216 12.50 32.25 24.76
CA LEU A 216 12.32 32.80 23.41
C LEU A 216 12.35 31.70 22.34
N LEU A 217 11.64 31.91 21.24
CA LEU A 217 11.74 31.09 20.03
C LEU A 217 12.86 31.61 19.13
N ASN A 218 13.88 30.79 18.89
CA ASN A 218 15.07 31.14 18.09
C ASN A 218 15.02 30.46 16.69
N GLY A 219 13.89 30.63 16.00
CA GLY A 219 13.66 30.07 14.67
C GLY A 219 13.36 28.57 14.64
N VAL A 220 13.34 27.99 13.43
CA VAL A 220 12.87 26.61 13.18
C VAL A 220 14.07 25.66 13.00
N LYS A 221 14.14 24.59 13.81
CA LYS A 221 15.11 23.47 13.68
C LYS A 221 14.67 22.48 12.60
N LYS A 222 13.38 22.12 12.55
CA LYS A 222 12.83 21.13 11.60
C LYS A 222 11.35 21.41 11.29
N ILE A 223 10.94 21.12 10.06
CA ILE A 223 9.53 20.95 9.65
C ILE A 223 9.44 19.60 8.95
N ASP A 224 8.48 18.74 9.35
CA ASP A 224 8.15 17.52 8.59
C ASP A 224 6.89 17.74 7.75
N ILE A 225 7.07 18.02 6.46
CA ILE A 225 5.96 18.15 5.51
C ILE A 225 5.64 16.76 4.95
N ASN A 226 4.86 15.97 5.70
CA ASN A 226 4.34 14.70 5.22
C ASN A 226 3.28 14.91 4.14
N GLN A 227 3.65 14.84 2.86
CA GLN A 227 2.73 14.86 1.71
C GLN A 227 1.93 13.55 1.52
N ASN A 228 1.76 12.77 2.58
CA ASN A 228 0.70 11.77 2.62
C ASN A 228 -0.61 12.53 2.77
N ASN A 229 -1.17 12.99 1.64
CA ASN A 229 -2.44 13.69 1.56
C ASN A 229 -3.47 12.92 2.40
N GLY A 230 -3.84 13.48 3.56
CA GLY A 230 -4.66 12.84 4.60
C GLY A 230 -6.10 12.67 4.17
N TYR A 231 -6.31 11.83 3.17
CA TYR A 231 -7.59 11.62 2.51
C TYR A 231 -8.40 10.61 3.30
N ASN A 232 -9.08 11.11 4.33
CA ASN A 232 -10.15 10.39 4.98
C ASN A 232 -11.37 10.42 4.04
N THR A 233 -11.49 9.41 3.18
CA THR A 233 -12.72 9.19 2.43
C THR A 233 -13.87 8.95 3.42
N PRO A 234 -15.04 9.59 3.25
CA PRO A 234 -16.18 9.35 4.13
C PRO A 234 -16.57 7.87 4.15
N THR A 235 -16.68 7.30 5.34
CA THR A 235 -17.15 5.90 5.49
C THR A 235 -18.65 5.85 5.22
N TYR A 236 -19.05 5.10 4.19
CA TYR A 236 -20.47 4.90 3.86
C TYR A 236 -21.22 4.20 5.00
N SER A 237 -22.09 4.92 5.71
CA SER A 237 -23.18 4.32 6.48
C SER A 237 -24.37 4.10 5.55
N PHE A 238 -24.54 2.87 5.07
CA PHE A 238 -25.74 2.48 4.35
C PHE A 238 -26.84 2.17 5.37
N ASP A 239 -27.68 3.16 5.67
CA ASP A 239 -28.92 2.94 6.42
C ASP A 239 -29.86 2.10 5.56
N ALA A 240 -29.82 0.79 5.80
CA ALA A 240 -30.65 -0.17 5.09
C ALA A 240 -32.12 0.06 5.42
N TYR A 241 -32.84 0.72 4.50
CA TYR A 241 -34.29 0.88 4.59
C TYR A 241 -34.97 -0.49 4.66
N SER A 242 -35.51 -0.80 5.85
CA SER A 242 -36.22 -2.03 6.15
C SER A 242 -37.53 -2.11 5.35
N SER A 243 -37.56 -3.03 4.38
CA SER A 243 -38.71 -3.62 3.67
C SER A 243 -40.12 -3.01 3.86
N GLY A 244 -40.80 -2.67 2.75
CA GLY A 244 -42.23 -2.33 2.79
C GLY A 244 -42.99 -2.40 1.45
N SER A 245 -43.58 -3.56 1.16
CA SER A 245 -44.73 -3.77 0.24
C SER A 245 -44.61 -3.48 -1.27
N VAL A 246 -45.34 -4.29 -2.06
CA VAL A 246 -45.51 -4.21 -3.52
C VAL A 246 -46.71 -3.34 -3.90
N ALA A 247 -46.58 -2.48 -4.92
CA ALA A 247 -47.62 -2.24 -5.94
C ALA A 247 -47.16 -1.31 -7.09
N GLU A 248 -47.71 -1.61 -8.27
CA GLU A 248 -47.96 -0.72 -9.43
C GLU A 248 -46.79 -0.24 -10.33
N LYS A 249 -47.08 -0.25 -11.64
CA LYS A 249 -46.17 -0.03 -12.76
C LYS A 249 -46.01 1.46 -13.07
N ALA A 250 -45.37 2.20 -12.17
CA ALA A 250 -44.79 3.50 -12.49
C ALA A 250 -43.59 3.34 -13.46
N PRO A 251 -43.19 4.37 -14.23
CA PRO A 251 -41.83 4.42 -14.75
C PRO A 251 -40.84 4.27 -13.60
N ALA A 252 -39.74 3.55 -13.81
CA ALA A 252 -38.79 3.24 -12.73
C ALA A 252 -38.38 4.54 -12.01
N PRO A 253 -38.50 4.62 -10.67
CA PRO A 253 -38.04 5.79 -9.95
C PRO A 253 -36.54 5.95 -10.20
N SER A 254 -36.13 7.13 -10.67
CA SER A 254 -34.73 7.38 -10.95
C SER A 254 -33.90 7.20 -9.69
N THR A 255 -32.73 6.57 -9.83
CA THR A 255 -31.81 6.37 -8.71
C THR A 255 -31.37 7.74 -8.20
N GLN A 256 -31.89 8.17 -7.04
CA GLN A 256 -31.51 9.43 -6.41
C GLN A 256 -30.17 9.25 -5.70
N ILE A 257 -29.22 10.13 -6.00
CA ILE A 257 -27.86 10.07 -5.47
C ILE A 257 -27.50 11.50 -5.05
N ILE A 258 -27.13 11.68 -3.78
CA ILE A 258 -26.85 12.99 -3.19
C ILE A 258 -25.33 13.12 -2.99
N PRO A 259 -24.66 14.13 -3.58
CA PRO A 259 -23.23 14.37 -3.37
C PRO A 259 -22.92 14.74 -1.91
N GLN A 260 -21.76 14.30 -1.41
CA GLN A 260 -21.25 14.64 -0.08
C GLN A 260 -19.96 15.47 -0.14
N GLN A 261 -19.67 16.14 0.98
CA GLN A 261 -18.46 16.95 1.19
C GLN A 261 -17.34 16.08 1.79
N ASN A 262 -16.10 16.28 1.34
CA ASN A 262 -14.91 15.58 1.81
C ASN A 262 -14.13 16.47 2.78
N LYS A 263 -13.60 15.91 3.87
CA LYS A 263 -12.78 16.66 4.83
C LYS A 263 -11.29 16.50 4.52
N LEU A 264 -10.61 17.59 4.20
CA LEU A 264 -9.16 17.63 4.06
C LEU A 264 -8.54 18.15 5.36
N THR A 265 -7.58 17.41 5.92
CA THR A 265 -6.83 17.80 7.12
C THR A 265 -5.33 17.83 6.81
N VAL A 266 -4.64 18.87 7.28
CA VAL A 266 -3.18 19.02 7.20
C VAL A 266 -2.62 19.12 8.62
N THR A 267 -1.72 18.19 8.96
CA THR A 267 -1.02 18.14 10.24
C THR A 267 0.46 18.41 10.00
N LEU A 268 1.03 19.39 10.71
CA LEU A 268 2.39 19.88 10.49
C LEU A 268 3.20 19.87 11.81
N PRO A 269 4.03 18.84 12.03
CA PRO A 269 5.01 18.83 13.12
C PRO A 269 6.14 19.82 12.83
N ILE A 270 6.38 20.74 13.77
CA ILE A 270 7.44 21.75 13.72
C ILE A 270 8.26 21.66 15.00
N ILE A 271 9.59 21.67 14.86
CA ILE A 271 10.53 21.80 15.96
C ILE A 271 11.18 23.18 15.86
N PHE A 272 10.98 24.02 16.87
CA PHE A 272 11.64 25.31 17.04
C PHE A 272 12.89 25.14 17.90
N PHE A 273 13.92 25.96 17.68
CA PHE A 273 14.94 26.19 18.70
C PHE A 273 14.36 27.14 19.76
N ILE A 274 14.79 26.97 21.01
CA ILE A 274 14.45 27.90 22.10
C ILE A 274 15.70 28.41 22.81
N GLU A 275 15.55 29.51 23.53
CA GLU A 275 16.61 30.17 24.29
C GLU A 275 16.05 30.67 25.62
N ASN A 276 16.68 30.32 26.74
CA ASN A 276 16.19 30.69 28.07
C ASN A 276 16.46 32.17 28.35
N GLN A 277 15.48 32.88 28.91
CA GLN A 277 15.60 34.30 29.28
C GLN A 277 16.51 34.59 30.49
N PHE A 278 17.12 33.56 31.10
CA PHE A 278 17.78 33.62 32.40
C PHE A 278 19.22 33.06 32.40
N GLN A 279 20.00 33.30 31.34
CA GLN A 279 21.45 33.06 31.30
C GLN A 279 22.22 34.36 31.08
#